data_AF-A0A5R8Y9H1-F1
#
_entry.id   AF-A0A5R8Y9H1-F1
#
_cell.length_a   1.000
_cell.length_b   1.000
_cell.length_c   1.000
_cell.angle_alpha   90.00
_cell.angle_beta   90.00
_cell.angle_gamma   90.00
#
_symmetry.space_group_name_H-M   'P 1'
#
loop_
_entity.id
_entity.type
_entity.pdbx_description
1 polymer ?
#
loop_
_entity_poly.entity_id
_entity_poly.type
_entity_poly.pdbx_seq_one_letter_code
_entity_poly.pdbx_strand_id
1 'polypeptide(L)'
;MSEAKSNSILTASAKTLRSALIDCSKADRAQFLASLSVDELNALLSDWEIWARPDQLPPQGDWTTWLVMGGRGAGKTRTGAEWIKALALGRAPFASQPHGRIALVGETLGDAREVMVEGVYRPSTGPLFLPYLKGAGASFCQYPTKLRRRSGMSAALLTPPQIEPVSLSDIKAYLKIDHSDEDDLLRAFLTSARIHLEQLIGQHLITQTWRVILDGPFGAVITVPVAPLGAILSAAFLSSDGDLVALGSEAFSINQPSGPATIRTIGGQVALAGYRLQLDVETGFGATAEEVPAPLLQAIRMITAEWYERRLIADPGSLPALSKALAPLIAPYRTVRL
;
A
#
# COMPACT_ATOMS: atom_id res chain seq x y z
N MET A 1 -42.40 -16.56 31.55
CA MET A 1 -42.44 -17.22 30.23
C MET A 1 -42.65 -16.12 29.20
N SER A 2 -41.56 -15.66 28.56
CA SER A 2 -41.17 -16.02 27.19
C SER A 2 -42.16 -15.44 26.18
N GLU A 3 -41.80 -14.54 25.26
CA GLU A 3 -40.71 -14.68 24.30
C GLU A 3 -40.01 -13.34 24.00
N ALA A 4 -38.67 -13.37 24.02
CA ALA A 4 -37.85 -12.33 23.41
C ALA A 4 -37.93 -12.47 21.88
N LYS A 5 -38.54 -11.49 21.21
CA LYS A 5 -38.41 -11.36 19.75
C LYS A 5 -36.96 -11.01 19.42
N SER A 6 -36.32 -11.91 18.70
CA SER A 6 -35.05 -11.73 18.01
C SER A 6 -35.11 -10.45 17.15
N ASN A 7 -34.44 -9.38 17.59
CA ASN A 7 -34.18 -8.21 16.77
C ASN A 7 -32.99 -8.52 15.86
N SER A 8 -33.27 -8.97 14.64
CA SER A 8 -32.32 -8.88 13.54
C SER A 8 -32.09 -7.39 13.21
N ILE A 9 -30.93 -6.86 13.58
CA ILE A 9 -30.49 -5.53 13.15
C ILE A 9 -30.18 -5.61 11.64
N LEU A 10 -31.15 -5.23 10.81
CA LEU A 10 -31.00 -5.06 9.37
C LEU A 10 -31.35 -3.60 9.02
N THR A 11 -30.31 -2.82 8.68
CA THR A 11 -30.31 -1.63 7.80
C THR A 11 -31.23 -0.43 8.13
N ALA A 12 -30.70 0.55 8.88
CA ALA A 12 -31.13 1.95 8.74
C ALA A 12 -30.37 2.56 7.54
N SER A 13 -31.04 2.75 6.40
CA SER A 13 -30.43 3.09 5.11
C SER A 13 -29.74 4.48 5.10
N ALA A 14 -28.57 4.58 4.45
CA ALA A 14 -27.84 5.83 4.19
C ALA A 14 -28.73 6.93 3.55
N LYS A 15 -29.74 6.53 2.76
CA LYS A 15 -30.74 7.45 2.18
C LYS A 15 -31.56 8.16 3.24
N THR A 16 -32.00 7.44 4.28
CA THR A 16 -32.81 7.99 5.37
C THR A 16 -32.01 8.98 6.20
N LEU A 17 -30.75 8.65 6.52
CA LEU A 17 -29.83 9.54 7.23
C LEU A 17 -29.55 10.82 6.42
N ARG A 18 -29.31 10.68 5.11
CA ARG A 18 -29.09 11.83 4.23
C ARG A 18 -30.30 12.77 4.20
N SER A 19 -31.50 12.24 4.02
CA SER A 19 -32.73 13.04 4.03
C SER A 19 -32.89 13.79 5.36
N ALA A 20 -32.72 13.10 6.48
CA ALA A 20 -32.77 13.73 7.80
C ALA A 20 -31.74 14.87 7.96
N LEU A 21 -30.50 14.68 7.50
CA LEU A 21 -29.46 15.70 7.56
C LEU A 21 -29.75 16.91 6.65
N ILE A 22 -30.39 16.70 5.51
CA ILE A 22 -30.81 17.79 4.62
C ILE A 22 -31.92 18.62 5.26
N ASP A 23 -32.88 17.94 5.92
CA ASP A 23 -34.06 18.55 6.52
C ASP A 23 -33.78 19.23 7.87
N CYS A 24 -32.70 18.85 8.56
CA CYS A 24 -32.28 19.47 9.82
C CYS A 24 -31.81 20.93 9.66
N SER A 25 -32.05 21.75 10.67
CA SER A 25 -31.50 23.11 10.74
C SER A 25 -29.96 23.07 10.83
N LYS A 26 -29.29 24.19 10.58
CA LYS A 26 -27.82 24.28 10.74
C LYS A 26 -27.40 24.03 12.20
N ALA A 27 -28.21 24.48 13.16
CA ALA A 27 -27.94 24.30 14.58
C ALA A 27 -28.06 22.82 14.99
N ASP A 28 -29.12 22.15 14.55
CA ASP A 28 -29.34 20.72 14.84
C ASP A 28 -28.27 19.85 14.20
N ARG A 29 -27.83 20.19 12.98
CA ARG A 29 -26.69 19.53 12.32
C ARG A 29 -25.39 19.70 13.10
N ALA A 30 -25.10 20.92 13.56
CA ALA A 30 -23.89 21.18 14.34
C ALA A 30 -23.91 20.42 15.66
N GLN A 31 -25.06 20.38 16.34
CA GLN A 31 -25.24 19.63 17.58
C GLN A 31 -25.12 18.12 17.37
N PHE A 32 -25.73 17.59 16.30
CA PHE A 32 -25.59 16.19 15.91
C PHE A 32 -24.13 15.84 15.61
N LEU A 33 -23.44 16.62 14.76
CA LEU A 33 -22.04 16.39 14.45
C LEU A 33 -21.13 16.50 15.69
N ALA A 34 -21.44 17.40 16.64
CA ALA A 34 -20.72 17.52 17.90
C ALA A 34 -21.00 16.35 18.86
N SER A 35 -22.14 15.65 18.70
CA SER A 35 -22.47 14.47 19.48
C SER A 35 -21.76 13.20 18.98
N LEU A 36 -21.28 13.21 17.74
CA LEU A 36 -20.56 12.09 17.15
C LEU A 36 -19.11 12.06 17.63
N SER A 37 -18.62 10.86 17.89
CA SER A 37 -17.20 10.62 18.09
C SER A 37 -16.41 10.89 16.80
N VAL A 38 -15.10 11.07 16.93
CA VAL A 38 -14.19 11.26 15.78
C VAL A 38 -14.28 10.09 14.80
N ASP A 39 -14.48 8.86 15.30
CA ASP A 39 -14.61 7.68 14.44
C ASP A 39 -15.95 7.65 13.70
N GLU A 40 -17.05 8.07 14.33
CA GLU A 40 -18.35 8.19 13.68
C GLU A 40 -18.36 9.31 12.63
N LEU A 41 -17.70 10.44 12.92
CA LEU A 41 -17.50 11.51 11.93
C LEU A 41 -16.68 11.02 10.73
N ASN A 42 -15.61 10.27 10.97
CA ASN A 42 -14.80 9.70 9.89
C ASN A 42 -15.59 8.64 9.09
N ALA A 43 -16.37 7.81 9.76
CA ALA A 43 -17.26 6.86 9.08
C ALA A 43 -18.26 7.60 8.19
N LEU A 44 -18.93 8.62 8.73
CA LEU A 44 -19.88 9.48 8.03
C LEU A 44 -19.24 10.18 6.82
N LEU A 45 -18.04 10.75 6.97
CA LEU A 45 -17.30 11.39 5.86
C LEU A 45 -16.86 10.40 4.78
N SER A 46 -16.57 9.16 5.17
CA SER A 46 -16.10 8.11 4.25
C SER A 46 -17.21 7.32 3.55
N ASP A 47 -18.47 7.53 3.96
CA ASP A 47 -19.63 6.81 3.43
C ASP A 47 -20.16 7.46 2.15
N TRP A 48 -19.79 6.88 1.02
CA TRP A 48 -20.16 7.42 -0.28
C TRP A 48 -21.68 7.40 -0.54
N GLU A 49 -22.45 6.47 0.02
CA GLU A 49 -23.91 6.44 -0.22
C GLU A 49 -24.63 7.66 0.35
N ILE A 50 -24.08 8.26 1.41
CA ILE A 50 -24.62 9.47 2.03
C ILE A 50 -24.34 10.70 1.15
N TRP A 51 -23.14 10.79 0.57
CA TRP A 51 -22.69 11.97 -0.18
C TRP A 51 -22.96 11.91 -1.68
N ALA A 52 -23.02 10.72 -2.28
CA ALA A 52 -23.24 10.51 -3.71
C ALA A 52 -24.59 11.08 -4.15
N ARG A 53 -24.64 11.70 -5.32
CA ARG A 53 -25.93 12.03 -5.95
C ARG A 53 -26.57 10.75 -6.54
N PRO A 54 -27.90 10.73 -6.77
CA PRO A 54 -28.55 9.56 -7.35
C PRO A 54 -27.95 9.10 -8.70
N ASP A 55 -27.48 10.03 -9.53
CA ASP A 55 -26.81 9.79 -10.81
C ASP A 55 -25.35 9.31 -10.67
N GLN A 56 -24.78 9.36 -9.46
CA GLN A 56 -23.44 8.88 -9.11
C GLN A 56 -23.48 7.50 -8.41
N LEU A 57 -24.65 6.88 -8.34
CA LEU A 57 -24.82 5.51 -7.85
C LEU A 57 -25.00 4.56 -9.03
N PRO A 58 -24.53 3.31 -8.92
CA PRO A 58 -24.76 2.32 -9.97
C PRO A 58 -26.27 2.06 -10.14
N PRO A 59 -26.72 1.73 -11.37
CA PRO A 59 -28.10 1.34 -11.59
C PRO A 59 -28.44 0.04 -10.84
N GLN A 60 -29.72 -0.14 -10.51
CA GLN A 60 -30.21 -1.38 -9.92
C GLN A 60 -30.32 -2.48 -10.99
N GLY A 61 -30.19 -3.73 -10.56
CA GLY A 61 -30.28 -4.92 -11.43
C GLY A 61 -28.94 -5.35 -12.01
N ASP A 62 -29.01 -6.27 -12.98
CA ASP A 62 -27.83 -6.86 -13.61
C ASP A 62 -27.40 -6.02 -14.82
N TRP A 63 -26.20 -5.46 -14.75
CA TRP A 63 -25.59 -4.67 -15.82
C TRP A 63 -24.13 -5.07 -15.97
N THR A 64 -23.64 -5.01 -17.21
CA THR A 64 -22.24 -5.32 -17.54
C THR A 64 -21.38 -4.06 -17.64
N THR A 65 -21.99 -2.90 -17.84
CA THR A 65 -21.28 -1.64 -18.06
C THR A 65 -22.05 -0.49 -17.43
N TRP A 66 -21.37 0.29 -16.58
CA TRP A 66 -21.90 1.51 -16.00
C TRP A 66 -21.23 2.73 -16.65
N LEU A 67 -22.01 3.49 -17.43
CA LEU A 67 -21.55 4.71 -18.09
C LEU A 67 -21.92 5.94 -17.27
N VAL A 68 -20.91 6.65 -16.76
CA VAL A 68 -21.11 7.92 -16.01
C VAL A 68 -20.94 9.11 -16.95
N MET A 69 -22.05 9.66 -17.43
CA MET A 69 -22.07 10.85 -18.28
C MET A 69 -22.18 12.14 -17.46
N GLY A 70 -21.38 13.17 -17.76
CA GLY A 70 -21.50 14.47 -17.11
C GLY A 70 -20.48 15.51 -17.55
N GLY A 71 -20.80 16.79 -17.37
CA GLY A 71 -19.94 17.94 -17.70
C GLY A 71 -18.75 18.14 -16.75
N ARG A 72 -18.03 19.27 -16.89
CA ARG A 72 -17.00 19.69 -15.91
C ARG A 72 -17.67 19.90 -14.54
N GLY A 73 -17.05 19.40 -13.46
CA GLY A 73 -17.60 19.49 -12.11
C GLY A 73 -18.69 18.47 -11.74
N ALA A 74 -19.10 17.59 -12.65
CA ALA A 74 -20.12 16.56 -12.37
C ALA A 74 -19.68 15.47 -11.36
N GLY A 75 -18.40 15.45 -10.98
CA GLY A 75 -17.88 14.48 -9.99
C GLY A 75 -17.59 13.08 -10.54
N LYS A 76 -17.38 12.94 -11.85
CA LYS A 76 -17.06 11.66 -12.52
C LYS A 76 -15.87 10.93 -11.88
N THR A 77 -14.77 11.65 -11.68
CA THR A 77 -13.53 11.10 -11.09
C THR A 77 -13.75 10.61 -9.67
N ARG A 78 -14.47 11.37 -8.83
CA ARG A 78 -14.78 10.97 -7.45
C ARG A 78 -15.73 9.76 -7.41
N THR A 79 -16.71 9.73 -8.30
CA THR A 79 -17.64 8.60 -8.44
C THR A 79 -16.89 7.32 -8.79
N GLY A 80 -15.98 7.39 -9.78
CA GLY A 80 -15.12 6.26 -10.14
C GLY A 80 -14.22 5.82 -8.99
N ALA A 81 -13.56 6.76 -8.30
CA ALA A 81 -12.66 6.46 -7.19
C ALA A 81 -13.37 5.76 -6.01
N GLU A 82 -14.54 6.27 -5.59
CA GLU A 82 -15.32 5.67 -4.50
C GLU A 82 -15.91 4.31 -4.91
N TRP A 83 -16.31 4.15 -6.17
CA TRP A 83 -16.76 2.86 -6.69
C TRP A 83 -15.63 1.82 -6.69
N ILE A 84 -14.45 2.16 -7.22
CA ILE A 84 -13.27 1.27 -7.23
C ILE A 84 -12.86 0.90 -5.80
N LYS A 85 -12.88 1.86 -4.87
CA LYS A 85 -12.64 1.62 -3.45
C LYS A 85 -13.68 0.67 -2.86
N ALA A 86 -14.96 0.82 -3.19
CA ALA A 86 -16.00 -0.08 -2.73
C ALA A 86 -15.86 -1.50 -3.30
N LEU A 87 -15.49 -1.64 -4.58
CA LEU A 87 -15.18 -2.93 -5.21
C LEU A 87 -13.97 -3.61 -4.54
N ALA A 88 -12.88 -2.87 -4.36
CA ALA A 88 -11.65 -3.36 -3.75
C ALA A 88 -11.86 -3.79 -2.28
N LEU A 89 -12.76 -3.10 -1.56
CA LEU A 89 -13.09 -3.40 -0.17
C LEU A 89 -14.27 -4.38 0.01
N GLY A 90 -14.96 -4.73 -1.07
CA GLY A 90 -16.14 -5.60 -0.99
C GLY A 90 -17.30 -5.00 -0.22
N ARG A 91 -17.53 -3.69 -0.37
CA ARG A 91 -18.55 -2.97 0.38
C ARG A 91 -19.88 -3.03 -0.34
N ALA A 92 -20.89 -3.57 0.34
CA ALA A 92 -22.28 -3.43 -0.08
C ALA A 92 -22.66 -1.93 -0.16
N PRO A 93 -23.57 -1.55 -1.08
CA PRO A 93 -24.23 -2.36 -2.11
C PRO A 93 -23.39 -2.54 -3.38
N PHE A 94 -22.22 -1.91 -3.46
CA PHE A 94 -21.41 -1.86 -4.69
C PHE A 94 -20.70 -3.18 -5.01
N ALA A 95 -20.36 -3.97 -3.99
CA ALA A 95 -19.79 -5.31 -4.12
C ALA A 95 -20.19 -6.19 -2.93
N SER A 96 -20.42 -7.48 -3.19
CA SER A 96 -20.66 -8.50 -2.16
C SER A 96 -19.37 -9.07 -1.56
N GLN A 97 -18.23 -8.88 -2.25
CA GLN A 97 -16.92 -9.37 -1.84
C GLN A 97 -15.78 -8.50 -2.38
N PRO A 98 -14.59 -8.48 -1.74
CA PRO A 98 -13.43 -7.75 -2.22
C PRO A 98 -12.94 -8.25 -3.59
N HIS A 99 -12.73 -7.33 -4.54
CA HIS A 99 -12.19 -7.64 -5.87
C HIS A 99 -10.67 -7.42 -5.89
N GLY A 100 -9.92 -8.47 -6.25
CA GLY A 100 -8.44 -8.45 -6.23
C GLY A 100 -7.78 -7.96 -7.52
N ARG A 101 -8.49 -7.93 -8.66
CA ARG A 101 -7.98 -7.50 -9.96
C ARG A 101 -8.93 -6.47 -10.55
N ILE A 102 -8.48 -5.22 -10.65
CA ILE A 102 -9.24 -4.11 -11.19
C ILE A 102 -8.35 -3.40 -12.21
N ALA A 103 -8.79 -3.33 -13.46
CA ALA A 103 -8.05 -2.66 -14.52
C ALA A 103 -8.46 -1.18 -14.59
N LEU A 104 -7.48 -0.28 -14.62
CA LEU A 104 -7.66 1.12 -14.97
C LEU A 104 -7.21 1.29 -16.42
N VAL A 105 -8.12 1.75 -17.29
CA VAL A 105 -7.89 1.84 -18.73
C VAL A 105 -8.00 3.30 -19.15
N GLY A 106 -6.89 3.87 -19.61
CA GLY A 106 -6.82 5.21 -20.22
C GLY A 106 -6.25 5.12 -21.63
N GLU A 107 -6.30 6.23 -22.38
CA GLU A 107 -5.73 6.34 -23.73
C GLU A 107 -4.21 6.09 -23.71
N THR A 108 -3.52 6.69 -22.74
CA THR A 108 -2.11 6.40 -22.44
C THR A 108 -1.90 6.08 -20.96
N LEU A 109 -0.75 5.48 -20.62
CA LEU A 109 -0.34 5.27 -19.23
C LEU A 109 -0.24 6.59 -18.45
N GLY A 110 0.24 7.64 -19.12
CA GLY A 110 0.33 8.99 -18.54
C GLY A 110 -1.04 9.52 -18.13
N ASP A 111 -2.02 9.42 -19.02
CA ASP A 111 -3.40 9.89 -18.75
C ASP A 111 -4.05 9.10 -17.61
N ALA A 112 -3.87 7.78 -17.59
CA ALA A 112 -4.38 6.94 -16.53
C ALA A 112 -3.78 7.32 -15.17
N ARG A 113 -2.47 7.57 -15.11
CA ARG A 113 -1.78 7.98 -13.88
C ARG A 113 -2.22 9.36 -13.43
N GLU A 114 -2.13 10.37 -14.30
CA GLU A 114 -2.43 11.76 -13.96
C GLU A 114 -3.89 11.93 -13.52
N VAL A 115 -4.83 11.26 -14.18
CA VAL A 115 -6.26 11.44 -13.92
C VAL A 115 -6.82 10.48 -12.89
N MET A 116 -6.46 9.19 -12.95
CA MET A 116 -7.09 8.14 -12.14
C MET A 116 -6.33 7.81 -10.86
N VAL A 117 -5.03 8.14 -10.78
CA VAL A 117 -4.18 7.82 -9.61
C VAL A 117 -3.75 9.07 -8.86
N GLU A 118 -3.11 10.03 -9.55
CA GLU A 118 -2.53 11.24 -8.95
C GLU A 118 -3.48 12.44 -8.96
N GLY A 119 -4.61 12.33 -9.67
CA GLY A 119 -5.54 13.42 -9.92
C GLY A 119 -6.12 14.00 -8.62
N VAL A 120 -5.80 15.25 -8.33
CA VAL A 120 -6.36 15.97 -7.18
C VAL A 120 -7.81 16.35 -7.49
N TYR A 121 -8.76 15.79 -6.74
CA TYR A 121 -10.15 16.23 -6.78
C TYR A 121 -10.27 17.64 -6.19
N ARG A 122 -10.51 18.66 -7.03
CA ARG A 122 -10.97 19.98 -6.58
C ARG A 122 -12.50 20.01 -6.51
N PRO A 123 -13.13 20.11 -5.33
CA PRO A 123 -14.56 20.34 -5.23
C PRO A 123 -14.91 21.71 -5.82
N SER A 124 -15.94 21.79 -6.66
CA SER A 124 -16.44 23.06 -7.23
C SER A 124 -17.30 23.89 -6.27
N THR A 125 -17.31 23.57 -4.98
CA THR A 125 -18.08 24.29 -3.95
C THR A 125 -17.38 24.18 -2.60
N GLY A 126 -16.65 25.23 -2.23
CA GLY A 126 -16.22 25.54 -0.85
C GLY A 126 -15.22 24.59 -0.18
N PRO A 127 -14.43 25.08 0.79
CA PRO A 127 -13.36 24.27 1.36
C PRO A 127 -13.95 23.32 2.41
N LEU A 128 -13.81 22.01 2.20
CA LEU A 128 -13.73 21.09 3.33
C LEU A 128 -12.29 21.13 3.83
N PHE A 129 -11.98 22.20 4.56
CA PHE A 129 -10.86 22.23 5.49
C PHE A 129 -10.97 20.98 6.37
N LEU A 130 -9.96 20.12 6.39
CA LEU A 130 -9.71 19.27 7.54
C LEU A 130 -9.44 20.20 8.73
N PRO A 131 -10.26 20.22 9.80
CA PRO A 131 -9.82 20.78 11.05
C PRO A 131 -8.86 19.74 11.66
N TYR A 132 -7.57 20.00 11.56
CA TYR A 132 -6.59 19.43 12.48
C TYR A 132 -6.88 20.06 13.85
N LEU A 133 -7.72 19.42 14.67
CA LEU A 133 -7.94 19.81 16.05
C LEU A 133 -6.70 19.44 16.87
N LYS A 134 -5.85 20.44 17.07
CA LYS A 134 -4.72 20.42 18.00
C LYS A 134 -5.28 20.65 19.41
N GLY A 135 -5.12 19.66 20.29
CA GLY A 135 -5.29 19.82 21.74
C GLY A 135 -6.67 19.48 22.31
N ALA A 136 -6.85 18.22 22.73
CA ALA A 136 -7.62 17.87 23.92
C ALA A 136 -7.22 16.44 24.31
N GLY A 137 -6.46 16.31 25.41
CA GLY A 137 -6.21 15.02 26.04
C GLY A 137 -7.53 14.43 26.51
N ALA A 138 -7.90 13.28 25.96
CA ALA A 138 -9.01 12.48 26.46
C ALA A 138 -8.69 11.00 26.26
N SER A 139 -8.69 10.29 27.37
CA SER A 139 -8.27 8.91 27.54
C SER A 139 -9.07 7.93 26.67
N PHE A 140 -8.32 6.99 26.11
CA PHE A 140 -8.76 5.88 25.28
C PHE A 140 -9.82 5.02 25.99
N CYS A 141 -11.06 5.02 25.48
CA CYS A 141 -12.07 4.03 25.83
C CYS A 141 -12.15 3.01 24.69
N GLN A 142 -11.61 1.82 24.92
CA GLN A 142 -11.64 0.70 23.98
C GLN A 142 -13.03 0.08 23.90
N TYR A 143 -13.62 -0.03 22.70
CA TYR A 143 -14.53 -1.13 22.34
C TYR A 143 -14.27 -1.62 20.90
N PRO A 144 -14.55 -2.89 20.59
CA PRO A 144 -13.93 -3.63 19.49
C PRO A 144 -14.81 -3.64 18.24
N THR A 145 -14.42 -2.89 17.22
CA THR A 145 -14.96 -3.09 15.86
C THR A 145 -13.85 -3.53 14.93
N LYS A 146 -13.97 -4.76 14.43
CA LYS A 146 -13.08 -5.40 13.45
C LYS A 146 -13.19 -4.73 12.07
N LEU A 147 -12.85 -3.44 11.97
CA LEU A 147 -12.41 -2.84 10.71
C LEU A 147 -10.92 -3.13 10.59
N ARG A 148 -10.55 -4.10 9.76
CA ARG A 148 -9.17 -4.24 9.29
C ARG A 148 -8.89 -3.02 8.37
N ARG A 149 -8.66 -1.84 8.97
CA ARG A 149 -7.97 -0.73 8.30
C ARG A 149 -6.66 -1.35 7.82
N ARG A 150 -6.44 -1.46 6.51
CA ARG A 150 -5.10 -1.77 6.02
C ARG A 150 -4.23 -0.62 6.48
N SER A 151 -3.26 -0.95 7.31
CA SER A 151 -2.26 -0.04 7.81
C SER A 151 -1.68 0.75 6.63
N GLY A 152 -1.65 2.08 6.71
CA GLY A 152 -0.89 2.88 5.74
C GLY A 152 0.57 2.47 5.88
N MET A 153 1.23 2.08 4.80
CA MET A 153 2.62 1.67 4.84
C MET A 153 3.36 2.42 3.75
N SER A 154 4.32 3.25 4.13
CA SER A 154 5.23 3.92 3.20
C SER A 154 6.66 3.56 3.57
N ALA A 155 7.47 3.21 2.56
CA ALA A 155 8.89 2.96 2.73
C ALA A 155 9.68 3.97 1.90
N ALA A 156 10.75 4.50 2.48
CA ALA A 156 11.67 5.42 1.81
C ALA A 156 13.11 4.88 1.94
N LEU A 157 13.84 4.86 0.82
CA LEU A 157 15.23 4.45 0.79
C LEU A 157 16.10 5.50 1.48
N LEU A 158 16.86 5.10 2.50
CA LEU A 158 17.83 5.97 3.19
C LEU A 158 19.24 5.76 2.63
N THR A 159 19.65 4.51 2.49
CA THR A 159 20.98 4.15 1.99
C THR A 159 20.85 3.14 0.86
N PRO A 160 21.25 3.50 -0.37
CA PRO A 160 21.24 2.58 -1.51
C PRO A 160 22.28 1.47 -1.35
N PRO A 161 22.18 0.38 -2.13
CA PRO A 161 23.17 -0.69 -2.07
C PRO A 161 24.51 -0.15 -2.57
N GLN A 162 25.58 -0.49 -1.85
CA GLN A 162 26.93 0.02 -2.16
C GLN A 162 27.60 -0.73 -3.32
N ILE A 163 27.11 -1.94 -3.60
CA ILE A 163 27.60 -2.80 -4.67
C ILE A 163 26.43 -3.40 -5.45
N GLU A 164 26.68 -3.80 -6.69
CA GLU A 164 25.77 -4.64 -7.44
C GLU A 164 26.07 -6.13 -7.16
N PRO A 165 25.05 -7.00 -7.13
CA PRO A 165 25.20 -8.42 -6.81
C PRO A 165 25.96 -9.21 -7.88
N VAL A 166 26.02 -8.72 -9.11
CA VAL A 166 26.83 -9.29 -10.20
C VAL A 166 27.80 -8.22 -10.66
N SER A 167 29.09 -8.56 -10.68
CA SER A 167 30.13 -7.61 -11.08
C SER A 167 30.18 -7.39 -12.60
N LEU A 168 30.80 -6.29 -13.03
CA LEU A 168 31.00 -6.02 -14.44
C LEU A 168 31.90 -7.08 -15.11
N SER A 169 32.93 -7.56 -14.42
CA SER A 169 33.76 -8.66 -14.92
C SER A 169 32.97 -9.95 -15.10
N ASP A 170 32.03 -10.26 -14.19
CA ASP A 170 31.23 -11.48 -14.27
C ASP A 170 30.27 -11.43 -15.47
N ILE A 171 29.60 -10.30 -15.70
CA ILE A 171 28.67 -10.19 -16.84
C ILE A 171 29.42 -10.16 -18.17
N LYS A 172 30.61 -9.55 -18.24
CA LYS A 172 31.46 -9.58 -19.44
C LYS A 172 31.94 -10.99 -19.75
N ALA A 173 32.35 -11.74 -18.73
CA ALA A 173 32.68 -13.15 -18.89
C ALA A 173 31.46 -13.98 -19.36
N TYR A 174 30.27 -13.70 -18.83
CA TYR A 174 29.03 -14.37 -19.23
C TYR A 174 28.63 -14.08 -20.69
N LEU A 175 28.75 -12.82 -21.12
CA LEU A 175 28.45 -12.35 -22.49
C LEU A 175 29.59 -12.59 -23.48
N LYS A 176 30.76 -13.04 -23.00
CA LYS A 176 31.99 -13.20 -23.79
C LYS A 176 32.45 -11.89 -24.44
N ILE A 177 32.39 -10.80 -23.69
CA ILE A 177 32.85 -9.46 -24.09
C ILE A 177 34.25 -9.21 -23.52
N ASP A 178 35.18 -8.77 -24.34
CA ASP A 178 36.57 -8.47 -23.98
C ASP A 178 36.93 -6.97 -24.01
N HIS A 179 36.15 -6.13 -24.69
CA HIS A 179 36.35 -4.68 -24.78
C HIS A 179 35.69 -3.89 -23.63
N SER A 180 36.03 -2.61 -23.47
CA SER A 180 35.50 -1.72 -22.42
C SER A 180 34.53 -0.64 -22.90
N ASP A 181 34.29 -0.52 -24.21
CA ASP A 181 33.51 0.58 -24.81
C ASP A 181 32.06 0.66 -24.31
N GLU A 182 31.50 -0.44 -23.82
CA GLU A 182 30.11 -0.56 -23.39
C GLU A 182 29.98 -0.83 -21.89
N ASP A 183 31.05 -0.63 -21.11
CA ASP A 183 31.06 -0.89 -19.68
C ASP A 183 29.96 -0.08 -18.95
N ASP A 184 29.73 1.17 -19.35
CA ASP A 184 28.68 2.01 -18.75
C ASP A 184 27.27 1.52 -19.08
N LEU A 185 27.06 1.00 -20.29
CA LEU A 185 25.79 0.39 -20.69
C LEU A 185 25.52 -0.88 -19.88
N LEU A 186 26.53 -1.73 -19.70
CA LEU A 186 26.43 -2.95 -18.89
C LEU A 186 26.15 -2.63 -17.42
N ARG A 187 26.77 -1.60 -16.85
CA ARG A 187 26.46 -1.10 -15.49
C ARG A 187 24.99 -0.68 -15.39
N ALA A 188 24.49 0.09 -16.35
CA ALA A 188 23.09 0.54 -16.36
C ALA A 188 22.10 -0.63 -16.43
N PHE A 189 22.41 -1.66 -17.23
CA PHE A 189 21.58 -2.87 -17.28
C PHE A 189 21.65 -3.70 -16.00
N LEU A 190 22.81 -3.84 -15.37
CA LEU A 190 22.93 -4.54 -14.08
C LEU A 190 22.06 -3.89 -13.00
N THR A 191 22.15 -2.57 -12.84
CA THR A 191 21.32 -1.83 -11.87
C THR A 191 19.83 -2.00 -12.17
N SER A 192 19.46 -1.90 -13.45
CA SER A 192 18.06 -2.07 -13.87
C SER A 192 17.56 -3.50 -13.64
N ALA A 193 18.42 -4.50 -13.87
CA ALA A 193 18.09 -5.92 -13.74
C ALA A 193 17.90 -6.29 -12.28
N ARG A 194 18.74 -5.75 -11.38
CA ARG A 194 18.55 -5.85 -9.94
C ARG A 194 17.21 -5.27 -9.53
N ILE A 195 16.90 -4.02 -9.87
CA ILE A 195 15.64 -3.36 -9.50
C ILE A 195 14.43 -4.17 -9.98
N HIS A 196 14.50 -4.66 -11.22
CA HIS A 196 13.43 -5.48 -11.79
C HIS A 196 13.27 -6.82 -11.04
N LEU A 197 14.36 -7.52 -10.75
CA LEU A 197 14.31 -8.78 -10.02
C LEU A 197 13.80 -8.59 -8.59
N GLU A 198 14.26 -7.56 -7.88
CA GLU A 198 13.81 -7.20 -6.53
C GLU A 198 12.28 -6.95 -6.50
N GLN A 199 11.75 -6.26 -7.51
CA GLN A 199 10.30 -6.05 -7.67
C GLN A 199 9.54 -7.35 -7.93
N LEU A 200 10.09 -8.27 -8.72
CA LEU A 200 9.44 -9.56 -9.03
C LEU A 200 9.34 -10.48 -7.81
N ILE A 201 10.40 -10.55 -7.00
CA ILE A 201 10.45 -11.44 -5.83
C ILE A 201 9.89 -10.78 -4.56
N GLY A 202 9.87 -9.44 -4.50
CA GLY A 202 9.48 -8.66 -3.34
C GLY A 202 10.53 -8.70 -2.22
N GLN A 203 11.81 -8.83 -2.59
CA GLN A 203 12.94 -8.94 -1.67
C GLN A 203 14.14 -8.14 -2.20
N HIS A 204 14.98 -7.62 -1.31
CA HIS A 204 16.21 -6.89 -1.62
C HIS A 204 17.40 -7.85 -1.64
N LEU A 205 18.32 -7.67 -2.60
CA LEU A 205 19.45 -8.58 -2.76
C LEU A 205 20.62 -8.18 -1.86
N ILE A 206 21.13 -6.96 -2.06
CA ILE A 206 22.25 -6.38 -1.32
C ILE A 206 21.71 -5.53 -0.17
N THR A 207 22.43 -5.51 0.95
CA THR A 207 22.11 -4.71 2.13
C THR A 207 21.84 -3.25 1.79
N GLN A 208 20.69 -2.77 2.24
CA GLN A 208 20.18 -1.41 2.08
C GLN A 208 19.45 -1.00 3.35
N THR A 209 19.41 0.31 3.59
CA THR A 209 18.69 0.87 4.73
C THR A 209 17.44 1.58 4.27
N TRP A 210 16.31 1.21 4.87
CA TRP A 210 14.99 1.74 4.54
C TRP A 210 14.32 2.31 5.78
N ARG A 211 13.69 3.47 5.62
CA ARG A 211 12.75 4.02 6.58
C ARG A 211 11.35 3.53 6.24
N VAL A 212 10.77 2.74 7.13
CA VAL A 212 9.40 2.26 7.02
C VAL A 212 8.54 3.04 8.01
N ILE A 213 7.53 3.71 7.48
CA ILE A 213 6.47 4.36 8.26
C ILE A 213 5.24 3.48 8.14
N LEU A 214 4.78 3.00 9.28
CA LEU A 214 3.57 2.21 9.41
C LEU A 214 2.54 3.07 10.13
N ASP A 215 1.30 3.02 9.65
CA ASP A 215 0.16 3.76 10.17
C ASP A 215 -0.95 2.77 10.52
N GLY A 216 -1.44 2.79 11.76
CA GLY A 216 -2.58 1.98 12.21
C GLY A 216 -2.41 1.47 13.64
N PRO A 217 -3.43 0.79 14.17
CA PRO A 217 -3.28 0.11 15.45
C PRO A 217 -2.30 -1.05 15.28
N PHE A 218 -1.21 -1.03 16.04
CA PHE A 218 -0.23 -2.11 16.04
C PHE A 218 -0.65 -3.19 17.04
N GLY A 219 -0.83 -4.40 16.54
CA GLY A 219 -0.91 -5.58 17.40
C GLY A 219 0.47 -6.00 17.88
N ALA A 220 0.52 -7.11 18.62
CA ALA A 220 1.79 -7.70 19.06
C ALA A 220 2.69 -8.18 17.90
N VAL A 221 2.15 -8.28 16.69
CA VAL A 221 2.86 -8.69 15.46
C VAL A 221 2.57 -7.66 14.37
N ILE A 222 3.63 -7.12 13.80
CA ILE A 222 3.62 -6.10 12.77
C ILE A 222 4.27 -6.69 11.51
N THR A 223 3.58 -6.65 10.38
CA THR A 223 4.16 -7.08 9.09
C THR A 223 4.88 -5.91 8.45
N VAL A 224 6.12 -6.13 8.04
CA VAL A 224 6.94 -5.11 7.37
C VAL A 224 6.85 -5.33 5.85
N PRO A 225 6.70 -4.27 5.04
CA PRO A 225 6.59 -4.39 3.59
C PRO A 225 7.93 -4.65 2.88
N VAL A 226 9.02 -4.81 3.62
CA VAL A 226 10.36 -5.07 3.09
C VAL A 226 10.89 -6.41 3.59
N ALA A 227 11.60 -7.11 2.72
CA ALA A 227 12.24 -8.40 3.00
C ALA A 227 13.53 -8.53 2.15
N PRO A 228 14.45 -9.44 2.50
CA PRO A 228 14.59 -10.01 3.84
C PRO A 228 14.97 -8.91 4.84
N LEU A 229 14.52 -9.04 6.09
CA LEU A 229 14.75 -8.07 7.15
C LEU A 229 15.95 -8.53 7.99
N GLY A 230 17.08 -7.83 7.88
CA GLY A 230 18.30 -8.16 8.61
C GLY A 230 18.27 -7.67 10.05
N ALA A 231 18.09 -6.35 10.23
CA ALA A 231 18.11 -5.70 11.54
C ALA A 231 17.15 -4.51 11.62
N ILE A 232 16.73 -4.17 12.85
CA ILE A 232 16.05 -2.91 13.15
C ILE A 232 17.10 -1.98 13.74
N LEU A 233 17.46 -0.92 13.00
CA LEU A 233 18.49 0.03 13.39
C LEU A 233 17.95 1.07 14.37
N SER A 234 16.74 1.57 14.11
CA SER A 234 16.06 2.49 14.99
C SER A 234 14.56 2.28 14.93
N ALA A 235 13.89 2.54 16.05
CA ALA A 235 12.45 2.53 16.12
C ALA A 235 11.99 3.76 16.90
N ALA A 236 10.96 4.43 16.40
CA ALA A 236 10.37 5.56 17.08
C ALA A 236 8.87 5.58 16.81
N PHE A 237 8.08 5.92 17.82
CA PHE A 237 6.67 6.20 17.62
C PHE A 237 6.41 7.69 17.60
N LEU A 238 5.37 8.09 16.87
CA LEU A 238 4.88 9.45 16.92
C LEU A 238 3.94 9.61 18.11
N SER A 239 4.33 10.43 19.08
CA SER A 239 3.48 10.82 20.21
C SER A 239 2.28 11.65 19.75
N SER A 240 1.25 11.76 20.59
CA SER A 240 0.09 12.64 20.36
C SER A 240 0.48 14.11 20.15
N ASP A 241 1.62 14.52 20.70
CA ASP A 241 2.15 15.89 20.60
C ASP A 241 2.92 16.14 19.28
N GLY A 242 3.14 15.10 18.48
CA GLY A 242 3.87 15.15 17.21
C GLY A 242 5.38 14.90 17.34
N ASP A 243 5.86 14.61 18.56
CA ASP A 243 7.26 14.27 18.81
C ASP A 243 7.54 12.79 18.55
N LEU A 244 8.73 12.50 18.00
CA LEU A 244 9.22 11.14 17.85
C LEU A 244 9.86 10.67 19.15
N VAL A 245 9.24 9.69 19.79
CA VAL A 245 9.77 9.06 21.00
C VAL A 245 10.48 7.77 20.60
N ALA A 246 11.78 7.71 20.88
CA ALA A 246 12.60 6.56 20.57
C ALA A 246 12.15 5.34 21.38
N LEU A 247 12.07 4.20 20.69
CA LEU A 247 11.90 2.88 21.28
C LEU A 247 13.24 2.16 21.20
N GLY A 248 13.64 1.54 22.31
CA GLY A 248 14.81 0.66 22.31
C GLY A 248 14.59 -0.52 21.35
N SER A 249 15.64 -0.94 20.66
CA SER A 249 15.58 -2.05 19.71
C SER A 249 15.22 -3.38 20.40
N GLU A 250 15.46 -3.49 21.71
CA GLU A 250 15.04 -4.61 22.55
C GLU A 250 13.52 -4.79 22.66
N ALA A 251 12.74 -3.76 22.33
CA ALA A 251 11.29 -3.84 22.26
C ALA A 251 10.79 -4.66 21.06
N PHE A 252 11.68 -5.09 20.16
CA PHE A 252 11.34 -5.77 18.93
C PHE A 252 12.11 -7.08 18.75
N SER A 253 11.40 -8.13 18.34
CA SER A 253 12.00 -9.37 17.88
C SER A 253 11.61 -9.61 16.42
N ILE A 254 12.62 -9.82 15.58
CA ILE A 254 12.40 -10.14 14.17
C ILE A 254 12.01 -11.60 14.06
N ASN A 255 10.91 -11.88 13.36
CA ASN A 255 10.48 -13.22 13.02
C ASN A 255 10.24 -13.29 11.51
N GLN A 256 11.14 -14.01 10.83
CA GLN A 256 11.12 -14.18 9.39
C GLN A 256 11.17 -15.67 9.04
N PRO A 257 10.05 -16.42 9.20
CA PRO A 257 9.88 -17.67 8.47
C PRO A 257 9.81 -17.34 6.96
N SER A 258 9.84 -18.33 6.08
CA SER A 258 9.90 -18.21 4.60
C SER A 258 8.78 -17.40 3.90
N GLY A 259 8.03 -16.57 4.63
CA GLY A 259 7.07 -15.58 4.16
C GLY A 259 7.47 -14.13 4.52
N PRO A 260 6.52 -13.18 4.57
CA PRO A 260 6.83 -11.76 4.79
C PRO A 260 7.44 -11.53 6.18
N ALA A 261 8.42 -10.63 6.27
CA ALA A 261 9.07 -10.30 7.54
C ALA A 261 8.04 -9.75 8.54
N THR A 262 8.00 -10.36 9.73
CA THR A 262 7.16 -9.90 10.84
C THR A 262 8.03 -9.47 12.00
N ILE A 263 7.65 -8.37 12.64
CA ILE A 263 8.27 -7.90 13.87
C ILE A 263 7.28 -8.15 15.00
N ARG A 264 7.71 -8.85 16.04
CA ARG A 264 6.96 -9.01 17.28
C ARG A 264 7.40 -7.98 18.30
N THR A 265 6.45 -7.23 18.83
CA THR A 265 6.69 -6.20 19.84
C THR A 265 6.65 -6.82 21.23
N ILE A 266 7.71 -6.63 22.02
CA ILE A 266 7.85 -7.14 23.38
C ILE A 266 7.39 -6.05 24.37
N GLY A 267 6.73 -6.45 25.46
CA GLY A 267 6.38 -5.52 26.55
C GLY A 267 5.23 -4.56 26.26
N GLY A 268 4.53 -4.68 25.12
CA GLY A 268 3.33 -3.89 24.81
C GLY A 268 3.55 -2.39 24.61
N GLN A 269 4.80 -1.92 24.64
CA GLN A 269 5.14 -0.50 24.48
C GLN A 269 4.61 0.08 23.17
N VAL A 270 4.63 -0.71 22.09
CA VAL A 270 4.12 -0.30 20.78
C VAL A 270 2.59 -0.21 20.74
N ALA A 271 1.89 -0.99 21.57
CA ALA A 271 0.43 -0.92 21.68
C ALA A 271 -0.04 0.33 22.45
N LEU A 272 0.85 0.95 23.25
CA LEU A 272 0.61 2.22 23.94
C LEU A 272 1.04 3.43 23.10
N ALA A 273 1.87 3.20 22.09
CA ALA A 273 2.62 4.18 21.34
C ALA A 273 1.92 4.56 20.02
N GLY A 274 0.82 5.32 20.14
CA GLY A 274 0.19 6.02 19.02
C GLY A 274 -0.26 5.15 17.83
N TYR A 275 -0.58 5.81 16.73
CA TYR A 275 -1.04 5.17 15.48
C TYR A 275 0.03 5.16 14.39
N ARG A 276 1.25 5.63 14.66
CA ARG A 276 2.29 5.77 13.65
C ARG A 276 3.65 5.34 14.22
N LEU A 277 4.24 4.34 13.57
CA LEU A 277 5.53 3.76 13.92
C LEU A 277 6.51 4.03 12.77
N GLN A 278 7.63 4.65 13.10
CA GLN A 278 8.77 4.81 12.23
C GLN A 278 9.82 3.78 12.60
N LEU A 279 10.24 2.99 11.62
CA LEU A 279 11.31 1.99 11.76
C LEU A 279 12.37 2.29 10.71
N ASP A 280 13.61 2.46 11.13
CA ASP A 280 14.75 2.39 10.21
C ASP A 280 15.27 0.95 10.26
N VAL A 281 15.18 0.26 9.13
CA VAL A 281 15.48 -1.16 9.02
C VAL A 281 16.53 -1.43 7.96
N GLU A 282 17.33 -2.46 8.21
CA GLU A 282 18.29 -3.00 7.27
C GLU A 282 17.65 -4.19 6.53
N THR A 283 17.76 -4.19 5.20
CA THR A 283 17.18 -5.21 4.33
C THR A 283 18.19 -5.71 3.31
N GLY A 284 18.24 -7.02 3.08
CA GLY A 284 19.16 -7.64 2.11
C GLY A 284 19.60 -9.03 2.57
N PHE A 285 20.01 -9.89 1.64
CA PHE A 285 20.61 -11.18 1.99
C PHE A 285 21.97 -10.98 2.66
N GLY A 286 22.67 -9.92 2.24
CA GLY A 286 23.71 -9.28 3.02
C GLY A 286 24.56 -8.30 2.20
N ALA A 287 25.73 -7.92 2.72
CA ALA A 287 26.51 -6.80 2.20
C ALA A 287 27.37 -7.17 0.98
N THR A 288 27.56 -8.46 0.74
CA THR A 288 28.43 -8.99 -0.31
C THR A 288 27.64 -9.79 -1.36
N ALA A 289 28.20 -9.92 -2.57
CA ALA A 289 27.59 -10.71 -3.63
C ALA A 289 27.50 -12.21 -3.30
N GLU A 290 28.41 -12.73 -2.46
CA GLU A 290 28.48 -14.15 -2.08
C GLU A 290 27.32 -14.58 -1.16
N GLU A 291 26.77 -13.64 -0.40
CA GLU A 291 25.62 -13.85 0.49
C GLU A 291 24.30 -13.94 -0.30
N VAL A 292 24.28 -13.47 -1.56
CA VAL A 292 23.10 -13.55 -2.42
C VAL A 292 22.97 -14.96 -3.01
N PRO A 293 21.80 -15.62 -2.91
CA PRO A 293 21.60 -16.94 -3.47
C PRO A 293 21.97 -17.07 -4.96
N ALA A 294 22.76 -18.09 -5.29
CA ALA A 294 23.24 -18.34 -6.65
C ALA A 294 22.14 -18.36 -7.74
N PRO A 295 20.91 -18.89 -7.51
CA PRO A 295 19.82 -18.80 -8.49
C PRO A 295 19.41 -17.36 -8.84
N LEU A 296 19.47 -16.43 -7.89
CA LEU A 296 19.14 -15.03 -8.10
C LEU A 296 20.25 -14.31 -8.87
N LEU A 297 21.52 -14.64 -8.59
CA LEU A 297 22.66 -14.15 -9.38
C LEU A 297 22.55 -14.61 -10.84
N GLN A 298 22.15 -15.86 -11.06
CA GLN A 298 21.92 -16.38 -12.41
C GLN A 298 20.75 -15.67 -13.12
N ALA A 299 19.66 -15.39 -12.40
CA ALA A 299 18.53 -14.63 -12.94
C ALA A 299 18.95 -13.23 -13.42
N ILE A 300 19.79 -12.52 -12.66
CA ILE A 300 20.33 -11.22 -13.07
C ILE A 300 21.14 -11.34 -14.36
N ARG A 301 22.06 -12.32 -14.43
CA ARG A 301 22.86 -12.54 -15.65
C ARG A 301 21.98 -12.75 -16.88
N MET A 302 20.92 -13.55 -16.74
CA MET A 302 19.97 -13.83 -17.83
C MET A 302 19.17 -12.59 -18.24
N ILE A 303 18.67 -11.80 -17.28
CA ILE A 303 17.93 -10.56 -17.58
C ILE A 303 18.84 -9.54 -18.28
N THR A 304 20.04 -9.32 -17.74
CA THR A 304 21.01 -8.38 -18.30
C THR A 304 21.43 -8.79 -19.71
N ALA A 305 21.67 -10.09 -19.95
CA ALA A 305 22.04 -10.57 -21.27
C ALA A 305 20.96 -10.32 -22.32
N GLU A 306 19.70 -10.60 -22.00
CA GLU A 306 18.58 -10.36 -22.91
C GLU A 306 18.43 -8.87 -23.27
N TRP A 307 18.53 -7.99 -22.28
CA TRP A 307 18.41 -6.54 -22.51
C TRP A 307 19.57 -5.99 -23.32
N TYR A 308 20.77 -6.50 -23.09
CA TYR A 308 21.95 -6.16 -23.87
C TYR A 308 21.81 -6.61 -25.33
N GLU A 309 21.45 -7.87 -25.58
CA GLU A 309 21.26 -8.42 -26.93
C GLU A 309 20.16 -7.69 -27.71
N ARG A 310 19.07 -7.32 -27.03
CA ARG A 310 17.95 -6.58 -27.65
C ARG A 310 18.17 -5.08 -27.72
N ARG A 311 19.25 -4.56 -27.12
CA ARG A 311 19.54 -3.11 -27.00
C ARG A 311 18.39 -2.30 -26.40
N LEU A 312 17.61 -2.89 -25.51
CA LEU A 312 16.42 -2.28 -24.92
C LEU A 312 16.35 -2.62 -23.43
N ILE A 313 16.14 -1.60 -22.60
CA ILE A 313 15.62 -1.79 -21.25
C ILE A 313 14.16 -2.18 -21.46
N ALA A 314 13.90 -3.48 -21.55
CA ALA A 314 12.58 -3.98 -21.95
C ALA A 314 11.48 -3.41 -21.04
N ASP A 315 10.31 -3.15 -21.60
CA ASP A 315 9.09 -2.90 -20.83
C ASP A 315 8.97 -4.00 -19.76
N PRO A 316 8.85 -3.68 -18.46
CA PRO A 316 8.75 -4.65 -17.36
C PRO A 316 7.68 -5.74 -17.57
N GLY A 317 6.67 -5.49 -18.41
CA GLY A 317 5.66 -6.48 -18.81
C GLY A 317 6.07 -7.44 -19.93
N SER A 318 7.23 -7.24 -20.57
CA SER A 318 7.58 -7.80 -21.88
C SER A 318 8.81 -8.73 -21.90
N LEU A 319 9.06 -9.47 -20.81
CA LEU A 319 10.00 -10.62 -20.81
C LEU A 319 9.30 -11.99 -21.04
N PRO A 320 8.38 -12.19 -22.01
CA PRO A 320 7.66 -13.46 -22.12
C PRO A 320 8.58 -14.62 -22.47
N ALA A 321 9.66 -14.39 -23.23
CA ALA A 321 10.65 -15.42 -23.58
C ALA A 321 11.43 -15.93 -22.35
N LEU A 322 11.87 -15.01 -21.48
CA LEU A 322 12.62 -15.34 -20.27
C LEU A 322 11.75 -15.80 -19.09
N SER A 323 10.46 -15.43 -19.08
CA SER A 323 9.54 -15.71 -17.96
C SER A 323 9.52 -17.17 -17.51
N LYS A 324 9.53 -18.12 -18.46
CA LYS A 324 9.54 -19.56 -18.18
C LYS A 324 10.89 -20.04 -17.61
N ALA A 325 11.99 -19.47 -18.09
CA ALA A 325 13.34 -19.85 -17.66
C ALA A 325 13.69 -19.23 -16.29
N LEU A 326 13.17 -18.04 -15.99
CA LEU A 326 13.34 -17.36 -14.71
C LEU A 326 12.47 -17.97 -13.61
N ALA A 327 11.26 -18.43 -13.94
CA ALA A 327 10.30 -18.99 -12.97
C ALA A 327 10.91 -20.00 -11.95
N PRO A 328 11.65 -21.05 -12.36
CA PRO A 328 12.23 -22.00 -11.40
C PRO A 328 13.31 -21.38 -10.50
N LEU A 329 14.03 -20.36 -10.98
CA LEU A 329 15.07 -19.68 -10.22
C LEU A 329 14.49 -18.75 -9.15
N ILE A 330 13.38 -18.08 -9.46
CA ILE A 330 12.78 -17.05 -8.60
C ILE A 330 11.66 -17.57 -7.70
N ALA A 331 10.98 -18.66 -8.09
CA ALA A 331 9.80 -19.17 -7.37
C ALA A 331 10.03 -19.44 -5.87
N PRO A 332 11.17 -20.03 -5.44
CA PRO A 332 11.44 -20.25 -4.02
C PRO A 332 11.60 -18.96 -3.20
N TYR A 333 11.97 -17.86 -3.85
CA TYR A 333 12.24 -16.57 -3.23
C TYR A 333 11.09 -15.58 -3.39
N ARG A 334 10.03 -15.97 -4.10
CA ARG A 334 8.88 -15.09 -4.32
C ARG A 334 8.02 -15.03 -3.06
N THR A 335 7.72 -13.83 -2.60
CA THR A 335 6.77 -13.65 -1.48
C THR A 335 5.35 -13.98 -1.96
N VAL A 336 4.87 -15.20 -1.68
CA VAL A 336 3.50 -15.62 -1.99
C VAL A 336 2.57 -15.19 -0.86
N ARG A 337 1.59 -14.35 -1.18
CA ARG A 337 0.44 -14.10 -0.29
C ARG A 337 -0.60 -15.17 -0.58
N LEU A 338 -0.76 -16.11 0.34
CA LEU A 338 -1.88 -17.06 0.37
C LEU A 338 -3.16 -16.36 0.82
#